data_AF-A0A2D6PUM6-F1
#
_entry.id   AF-A0A2D6PUM6-F1
#
_cell.length_a   1.000
_cell.length_b   1.000
_cell.length_c   1.000
_cell.angle_alpha   90.00
_cell.angle_beta   90.00
_cell.angle_gamma   90.00
#
_symmetry.space_group_name_H-M   'P 1'
#
loop_
_entity.id
_entity.type
_entity.pdbx_description
1 polymer ?
#
loop_
_entity_poly.entity_id
_entity_poly.type
_entity_poly.pdbx_seq_one_letter_code
_entity_poly.pdbx_strand_id
1 'polypeptide(L)'
;MWTRGALTRGRRFVLVMATLVAVGAPGPAQGNQRDATMSGAVGGAPMVGMTRRLRSGMPAQLDLWSPGRSLIGLPYFIAVDVQNDMSLGLPLALPGEPGAVALTSTLVPLVNTFAGGAGALGLPSSGMQITIPIPSSSRAGTVVFQAAVADPVALNGYAVTPITGGRLGVIPTLTPIFATTIVLGQFGYSTHPADLDGDGLPEIIAGARKDNGTIPTTGRVYVYDGVTGVQLFVLDDPSPDADSEFGVSVSTGDVNGDGQVDIVVGARESTYNPGMVMDAGQVVVFFGPDYSTTYTIDPVLPEIDGRFGHRTICADFDGDGFTDLAVSSTGATVSGVIKAGRIDVFYGPSLSPGLIVDNPSPGDTDRFGYRFCAEDLDDDGFDELVVATPFKELIAGTDDESGAIYVLAGPSFTVRNYFPNPFPSVSGLLGADVSCRDLDGDGDVDIIAGAELDDSGGLAGQGSVWLLYGPDFTTTLQVFAPVPEIDAGFGSGCDAGDFDQDGIMDLMVGEFHYSGPAFRTGRAHILYGPDYLTGETVEEPITGSNYQFGRRIRAADLDGDGDAEMVVGVPQSSASGGSRAGAVWIVEN
;
A
#
# COMPACT_ATOMS: atom_id res chain seq x y z
N MET A 1 14.77 5.05 63.80
CA MET A 1 15.11 3.89 62.94
C MET A 1 13.79 3.27 62.50
N TRP A 2 13.17 3.81 61.45
CA TRP A 2 11.87 3.36 60.94
C TRP A 2 12.12 2.53 59.69
N THR A 3 11.63 1.30 59.70
CA THR A 3 11.69 0.33 58.61
C THR A 3 10.81 0.80 57.45
N ARG A 4 11.38 0.91 56.24
CA ARG A 4 10.61 1.09 55.00
C ARG A 4 9.85 -0.21 54.73
N GLY A 5 8.53 -0.16 54.88
CA GLY A 5 7.62 -1.17 54.33
C GLY A 5 7.72 -1.18 52.81
N ALA A 6 7.88 -2.37 52.24
CA ALA A 6 7.83 -2.58 50.80
C ALA A 6 6.45 -2.17 50.27
N LEU A 7 6.41 -1.08 49.49
CA LEU A 7 5.29 -0.79 48.61
C LEU A 7 5.29 -1.84 47.50
N THR A 8 4.40 -2.82 47.61
CA THR A 8 4.02 -3.68 46.48
C THR A 8 3.45 -2.79 45.38
N ARG A 9 4.25 -2.52 44.33
CA ARG A 9 3.77 -1.90 43.08
C ARG A 9 2.59 -2.75 42.57
N GLY A 10 1.38 -2.19 42.61
CA GLY A 10 0.19 -2.78 42.01
C GLY A 10 0.45 -3.06 40.52
N ARG A 11 0.31 -4.34 40.14
CA ARG A 11 0.55 -4.84 38.77
C ARG A 11 -0.58 -4.36 37.84
N ARG A 12 -0.21 -4.02 36.61
CA ARG A 12 -1.04 -3.30 35.62
C ARG A 12 -1.35 -4.24 34.45
N PHE A 13 -2.59 -4.23 33.98
CA PHE A 13 -3.08 -5.02 32.84
C PHE A 13 -3.54 -4.07 31.73
N VAL A 14 -3.67 -4.55 30.49
CA VAL A 14 -4.12 -3.77 29.34
C VAL A 14 -5.31 -4.46 28.68
N LEU A 15 -6.38 -3.70 28.42
CA LEU A 15 -7.60 -4.15 27.74
C LEU A 15 -7.65 -3.58 26.32
N VAL A 16 -7.90 -4.45 25.34
CA VAL A 16 -8.16 -4.11 23.93
C VAL A 16 -9.55 -4.63 23.57
N MET A 17 -10.41 -3.77 23.01
CA MET A 17 -11.75 -4.14 22.52
C MET A 17 -11.91 -3.49 21.14
N ALA A 18 -12.14 -4.29 20.10
CA ALA A 18 -12.52 -3.78 18.78
C ALA A 18 -14.03 -3.50 18.73
N THR A 19 -14.43 -2.44 18.04
CA THR A 19 -15.84 -2.15 17.72
C THR A 19 -16.04 -2.37 16.23
N LEU A 20 -17.01 -3.21 15.85
CA LEU A 20 -17.45 -3.35 14.45
C LEU A 20 -18.31 -2.13 14.08
N VAL A 21 -18.28 -1.66 12.84
CA VAL A 21 -19.30 -0.75 12.28
C VAL A 21 -19.71 -1.34 10.93
N ALA A 22 -20.94 -1.85 10.82
CA ALA A 22 -21.53 -2.19 9.54
C ALA A 22 -22.34 -0.97 9.05
N VAL A 23 -21.93 -0.35 7.95
CA VAL A 23 -22.73 0.68 7.26
C VAL A 23 -23.12 0.11 5.89
N GLY A 24 -24.41 -0.10 5.67
CA GLY A 24 -24.97 -0.46 4.36
C GLY A 24 -26.02 0.55 3.92
N ALA A 25 -25.98 0.96 2.65
CA ALA A 25 -27.05 1.64 1.92
C ALA A 25 -27.56 0.73 0.76
N PRO A 26 -28.77 0.97 0.19
CA PRO A 26 -29.70 -0.11 -0.15
C PRO A 26 -29.64 -0.57 -1.63
N GLY A 27 -29.56 -1.89 -1.84
CA GLY A 27 -29.82 -2.59 -3.11
C GLY A 27 -30.26 -4.05 -2.88
N PRO A 28 -31.04 -4.68 -3.77
CA PRO A 28 -32.06 -5.65 -3.38
C PRO A 28 -31.55 -7.09 -3.19
N ALA A 29 -31.76 -7.57 -1.96
CA ALA A 29 -32.14 -8.92 -1.56
C ALA A 29 -31.32 -10.14 -2.06
N GLN A 30 -30.55 -10.73 -1.14
CA GLN A 30 -30.84 -12.07 -0.61
C GLN A 30 -30.31 -12.25 0.83
N GLY A 31 -31.24 -12.26 1.80
CA GLY A 31 -31.24 -13.07 3.03
C GLY A 31 -30.15 -12.93 4.12
N ASN A 32 -30.50 -12.23 5.21
CA ASN A 32 -30.12 -12.51 6.61
C ASN A 32 -28.70 -12.25 7.15
N GLN A 33 -27.77 -11.62 6.41
CA GLN A 33 -26.43 -11.28 6.94
C GLN A 33 -26.32 -9.91 7.64
N ARG A 34 -27.39 -9.41 8.27
CA ARG A 34 -27.48 -7.99 8.66
C ARG A 34 -27.50 -7.75 10.17
N ASP A 35 -26.48 -7.04 10.65
CA ASP A 35 -26.53 -6.10 11.80
C ASP A 35 -26.41 -6.64 13.23
N ALA A 36 -25.26 -7.22 13.58
CA ALA A 36 -24.79 -7.26 14.98
C ALA A 36 -23.54 -6.40 15.14
N THR A 37 -23.54 -5.48 16.11
CA THR A 37 -22.45 -4.52 16.32
C THR A 37 -22.06 -4.54 17.81
N MET A 38 -20.78 -4.68 18.13
CA MET A 38 -20.31 -4.75 19.52
C MET A 38 -19.52 -3.50 19.89
N SER A 39 -19.74 -2.92 21.07
CA SER A 39 -18.92 -1.82 21.61
C SER A 39 -18.62 -2.05 23.11
N GLY A 40 -17.49 -1.57 23.62
CA GLY A 40 -17.08 -1.77 25.02
C GLY A 40 -16.96 -0.48 25.82
N ALA A 41 -17.11 -0.56 27.15
CA ALA A 41 -16.83 0.56 28.07
C ALA A 41 -16.16 0.08 29.35
N VAL A 42 -15.28 0.87 29.94
CA VAL A 42 -14.74 0.58 31.28
C VAL A 42 -15.00 1.78 32.18
N GLY A 43 -15.59 1.56 33.36
CA GLY A 43 -15.84 2.65 34.32
C GLY A 43 -16.64 3.84 33.77
N GLY A 44 -17.56 3.61 32.82
CA GLY A 44 -18.45 4.63 32.24
C GLY A 44 -17.91 5.43 31.06
N ALA A 45 -16.75 5.07 30.48
CA ALA A 45 -16.22 5.72 29.27
C ALA A 45 -16.21 4.74 28.06
N PRO A 46 -16.69 5.15 26.87
CA PRO A 46 -16.73 4.32 25.66
C PRO A 46 -15.32 4.05 25.11
N MET A 47 -15.07 2.83 24.63
CA MET A 47 -13.77 2.37 24.11
C MET A 47 -13.92 2.00 22.62
N VAL A 48 -13.77 3.00 21.76
CA VAL A 48 -13.55 2.78 20.31
C VAL A 48 -12.04 2.94 20.11
N GLY A 49 -11.34 1.89 19.67
CA GLY A 49 -9.91 1.97 19.30
C GLY A 49 -8.96 2.41 20.42
N MET A 50 -9.29 2.20 21.70
CA MET A 50 -8.44 2.66 22.82
C MET A 50 -7.93 1.52 23.70
N THR A 51 -6.62 1.54 23.96
CA THR A 51 -5.93 0.73 24.96
C THR A 51 -6.14 1.31 26.36
N ARG A 52 -6.61 0.52 27.34
CA ARG A 52 -6.75 0.99 28.74
C ARG A 52 -6.07 0.12 29.77
N ARG A 53 -5.36 0.76 30.71
CA ARG A 53 -4.75 0.10 31.87
C ARG A 53 -5.80 -0.33 32.90
N LEU A 54 -5.95 -1.63 33.14
CA LEU A 54 -6.82 -2.22 34.16
C LEU A 54 -6.04 -2.67 35.41
N ARG A 55 -6.75 -2.73 36.54
CA ARG A 55 -6.26 -3.34 37.78
C ARG A 55 -6.99 -4.65 38.04
N SER A 56 -6.27 -5.63 38.58
CA SER A 56 -6.86 -6.89 39.06
C SER A 56 -8.09 -6.61 39.94
N GLY A 57 -9.21 -7.28 39.64
CA GLY A 57 -10.47 -7.14 40.38
C GLY A 57 -11.37 -5.97 39.95
N MET A 58 -11.01 -5.20 38.92
CA MET A 58 -11.93 -4.24 38.30
C MET A 58 -12.87 -4.97 37.32
N PRO A 59 -14.19 -4.71 37.36
CA PRO A 59 -15.11 -5.21 36.35
C PRO A 59 -14.86 -4.53 34.99
N ALA A 60 -14.81 -5.31 33.91
CA ALA A 60 -14.93 -4.80 32.54
C ALA A 60 -16.41 -4.85 32.11
N GLN A 61 -16.89 -3.79 31.45
CA GLN A 61 -18.26 -3.73 30.91
C GLN A 61 -18.23 -3.86 29.37
N LEU A 62 -19.02 -4.77 28.84
CA LEU A 62 -19.25 -4.89 27.40
C LEU A 62 -20.70 -4.53 27.09
N ASP A 63 -20.91 -3.65 26.10
CA ASP A 63 -22.23 -3.22 25.65
C ASP A 63 -22.53 -3.81 24.26
N LEU A 64 -23.37 -4.83 24.23
CA LEU A 64 -23.79 -5.49 22.98
C LEU A 64 -25.09 -4.87 22.47
N TRP A 65 -25.14 -4.45 21.19
CA TRP A 65 -26.38 -3.98 20.57
C TRP A 65 -26.58 -4.48 19.12
N SER A 66 -27.79 -4.34 18.59
CA SER A 66 -28.09 -4.57 17.17
C SER A 66 -28.79 -3.32 16.63
N PRO A 67 -28.11 -2.53 15.77
CA PRO A 67 -28.77 -1.41 15.09
C PRO A 67 -29.96 -1.95 14.29
N GLY A 68 -31.15 -1.39 14.51
CA GLY A 68 -32.35 -1.74 13.72
C GLY A 68 -33.19 -2.94 14.21
N ARG A 69 -32.86 -3.59 15.34
CA ARG A 69 -33.56 -4.80 15.84
C ARG A 69 -33.48 -5.99 14.87
N SER A 70 -32.40 -6.15 14.10
CA SER A 70 -32.32 -7.15 13.02
C SER A 70 -32.26 -8.62 13.51
N LEU A 71 -31.86 -8.86 14.76
CA LEU A 71 -31.88 -10.20 15.38
C LEU A 71 -33.29 -10.59 15.86
N ILE A 72 -34.19 -10.89 14.93
CA ILE A 72 -35.54 -11.40 15.22
C ILE A 72 -35.73 -12.79 14.59
N GLY A 73 -35.87 -13.81 15.45
CA GLY A 73 -36.22 -15.16 15.04
C GLY A 73 -35.02 -16.06 14.73
N LEU A 74 -35.18 -17.34 15.11
CA LEU A 74 -34.22 -18.46 15.09
C LEU A 74 -33.09 -18.41 16.15
N PRO A 75 -32.62 -19.58 16.63
CA PRO A 75 -31.72 -19.65 17.78
C PRO A 75 -30.30 -19.26 17.38
N TYR A 76 -29.78 -18.20 17.99
CA TYR A 76 -28.36 -17.83 17.92
C TYR A 76 -27.72 -17.99 19.30
N PHE A 77 -26.39 -18.11 19.33
CA PHE A 77 -25.61 -18.00 20.55
C PHE A 77 -24.50 -16.96 20.39
N ILE A 78 -24.21 -16.25 21.49
CA ILE A 78 -23.08 -15.35 21.62
C ILE A 78 -22.11 -15.99 22.61
N ALA A 79 -20.91 -16.29 22.14
CA ALA A 79 -19.83 -16.81 22.95
C ALA A 79 -18.76 -15.74 23.10
N VAL A 80 -18.22 -15.56 24.31
CA VAL A 80 -17.05 -14.73 24.56
C VAL A 80 -15.95 -15.60 25.12
N ASP A 81 -14.76 -15.54 24.51
CA ASP A 81 -13.53 -16.13 25.04
C ASP A 81 -12.58 -15.03 25.53
N VAL A 82 -11.92 -15.34 26.64
CA VAL A 82 -10.98 -14.45 27.33
C VAL A 82 -9.65 -15.15 27.39
N GLN A 83 -8.74 -14.75 26.50
CA GLN A 83 -7.43 -15.37 26.36
C GLN A 83 -6.34 -14.54 27.06
N ASN A 84 -5.39 -15.23 27.70
CA ASN A 84 -4.18 -14.62 28.27
C ASN A 84 -2.97 -15.05 27.44
N ASP A 85 -2.07 -14.12 27.10
CA ASP A 85 -0.72 -14.15 26.48
C ASP A 85 -0.06 -15.46 25.96
N MET A 86 -0.40 -16.65 26.44
CA MET A 86 0.22 -17.91 26.02
C MET A 86 -0.53 -18.63 24.89
N SER A 87 -1.61 -18.04 24.36
CA SER A 87 -2.47 -18.65 23.33
C SER A 87 -2.84 -17.67 22.21
N LEU A 88 -1.89 -16.85 21.76
CA LEU A 88 -2.09 -15.93 20.64
C LEU A 88 -2.64 -16.69 19.43
N GLY A 89 -3.82 -16.29 18.97
CA GLY A 89 -4.30 -16.58 17.61
C GLY A 89 -5.12 -17.85 17.40
N LEU A 90 -5.49 -18.63 18.41
CA LEU A 90 -6.45 -19.72 18.17
C LEU A 90 -7.86 -19.14 17.95
N PRO A 91 -8.52 -19.41 16.81
CA PRO A 91 -9.90 -19.00 16.59
C PRO A 91 -10.82 -19.57 17.66
N LEU A 92 -11.87 -18.82 18.01
CA LEU A 92 -12.93 -19.29 18.88
C LEU A 92 -13.57 -20.58 18.31
N ALA A 93 -13.20 -21.75 18.83
CA ALA A 93 -13.73 -23.04 18.37
C ALA A 93 -15.20 -23.20 18.81
N LEU A 94 -16.12 -23.15 17.84
CA LEU A 94 -17.55 -23.28 18.10
C LEU A 94 -18.02 -24.75 18.00
N PRO A 95 -19.08 -25.14 18.75
CA PRO A 95 -19.68 -26.46 18.61
C PRO A 95 -20.22 -26.67 17.18
N GLY A 96 -19.62 -27.59 16.42
CA GLY A 96 -20.02 -27.88 15.03
C GLY A 96 -18.86 -27.97 14.03
N GLU A 97 -17.64 -27.58 14.43
CA GLU A 97 -16.46 -27.72 13.58
C GLU A 97 -15.83 -29.12 13.62
N PRO A 98 -15.32 -29.65 12.48
CA PRO A 98 -14.51 -30.87 12.48
C PRO A 98 -13.19 -30.62 13.22
N GLY A 99 -13.03 -31.18 14.43
CA GLY A 99 -11.79 -31.10 15.21
C GLY A 99 -11.87 -30.27 16.50
N ALA A 100 -13.01 -29.64 16.82
CA ALA A 100 -13.18 -28.91 18.07
C ALA A 100 -13.17 -29.85 19.30
N VAL A 101 -12.03 -29.91 20.00
CA VAL A 101 -11.87 -30.64 21.26
C VAL A 101 -12.26 -29.75 22.42
N ALA A 102 -13.47 -29.97 22.95
CA ALA A 102 -13.97 -29.57 24.27
C ALA A 102 -13.95 -28.08 24.68
N LEU A 103 -14.98 -27.69 25.42
CA LEU A 103 -15.13 -26.36 26.03
C LEU A 103 -13.90 -26.01 26.87
N THR A 104 -13.15 -24.98 26.49
CA THR A 104 -12.16 -24.35 27.37
C THR A 104 -12.89 -23.70 28.56
N SER A 105 -12.24 -23.65 29.71
CA SER A 105 -12.84 -23.20 30.98
C SER A 105 -13.18 -21.70 31.06
N THR A 106 -13.00 -20.95 29.97
CA THR A 106 -13.17 -19.48 29.90
C THR A 106 -14.34 -19.01 29.04
N LEU A 107 -15.03 -19.93 28.36
CA LEU A 107 -16.19 -19.62 27.52
C LEU A 107 -17.43 -19.27 28.36
N VAL A 108 -17.94 -18.06 28.19
CA VAL A 108 -19.21 -17.60 28.81
C VAL A 108 -20.30 -17.52 27.74
N PRO A 109 -21.32 -18.42 27.76
CA PRO A 109 -22.48 -18.28 26.89
C PRO A 109 -23.41 -17.18 27.40
N LEU A 110 -23.68 -16.16 26.58
CA LEU A 110 -24.39 -14.94 27.00
C LEU A 110 -25.88 -14.95 26.65
N VAL A 111 -26.23 -15.60 25.54
CA VAL A 111 -27.62 -15.85 25.15
C VAL A 111 -27.71 -17.30 24.70
N ASN A 112 -28.50 -18.11 25.41
CA ASN A 112 -28.77 -19.50 25.05
C ASN A 112 -30.28 -19.68 24.91
N THR A 113 -30.79 -19.53 23.68
CA THR A 113 -32.21 -19.71 23.39
C THR A 113 -32.65 -21.19 23.39
N PHE A 114 -31.75 -22.15 23.69
CA PHE A 114 -32.12 -23.56 23.86
C PHE A 114 -32.90 -23.85 25.15
N ALA A 115 -32.89 -22.95 26.14
CA ALA A 115 -33.69 -23.12 27.35
C ALA A 115 -35.12 -22.61 27.11
N GLY A 116 -35.94 -23.44 26.46
CA GLY A 116 -37.31 -23.14 26.05
C GLY A 116 -38.12 -22.36 27.11
N GLY A 117 -38.47 -21.13 26.76
CA GLY A 117 -39.40 -20.28 27.48
C GLY A 117 -39.92 -19.21 26.53
N ALA A 118 -41.23 -19.23 26.27
CA ALA A 118 -41.89 -18.32 25.35
C ALA A 118 -41.70 -16.85 25.77
N GLY A 119 -40.87 -16.15 25.01
CA GLY A 119 -40.56 -14.74 25.21
C GLY A 119 -39.23 -14.43 24.52
N ALA A 120 -39.24 -14.34 23.19
CA ALA A 120 -38.08 -13.91 22.42
C ALA A 120 -37.71 -12.49 22.85
N LEU A 121 -36.75 -12.36 23.77
CA LEU A 121 -36.07 -11.11 24.08
C LEU A 121 -35.06 -10.88 22.96
N GLY A 122 -35.41 -10.02 22.00
CA GLY A 122 -34.40 -9.44 21.12
C GLY A 122 -33.35 -8.69 21.94
N LEU A 123 -32.13 -8.55 21.42
CA LEU A 123 -31.15 -7.66 22.04
C LEU A 123 -31.78 -6.25 22.19
N PRO A 124 -31.77 -5.65 23.39
CA PRO A 124 -32.37 -4.35 23.59
C PRO A 124 -31.60 -3.30 22.78
N SER A 125 -32.32 -2.34 22.19
CA SER A 125 -31.73 -1.21 21.46
C SER A 125 -30.88 -0.27 22.33
N SER A 126 -30.87 -0.51 23.64
CA SER A 126 -30.13 0.25 24.66
C SER A 126 -28.87 -0.46 25.16
N GLY A 127 -28.46 -1.57 24.54
CA GLY A 127 -27.30 -2.36 24.97
C GLY A 127 -27.61 -3.37 26.06
N MET A 128 -26.99 -4.56 25.99
CA MET A 128 -26.92 -5.52 27.09
C MET A 128 -25.57 -5.38 27.79
N GLN A 129 -25.59 -5.07 29.09
CA GLN A 129 -24.37 -4.93 29.90
C GLN A 129 -23.88 -6.28 30.43
N ILE A 130 -22.63 -6.61 30.13
CA ILE A 130 -21.97 -7.82 30.62
C ILE A 130 -20.80 -7.43 31.52
N THR A 131 -20.75 -7.99 32.73
CA THR A 131 -19.65 -7.78 33.67
C THR A 131 -18.75 -9.01 33.70
N ILE A 132 -17.50 -8.87 33.27
CA ILE A 132 -16.53 -9.97 33.26
C ILE A 132 -15.51 -9.76 34.39
N PRO A 133 -15.37 -10.72 35.34
CA PRO A 133 -14.36 -10.66 36.39
C PRO A 133 -12.98 -11.03 35.84
N ILE A 134 -12.00 -10.14 36.01
CA ILE A 134 -10.61 -10.40 35.59
C ILE A 134 -9.95 -11.38 36.57
N PRO A 135 -9.43 -12.54 36.12
CA PRO A 135 -8.79 -13.52 37.00
C PRO A 135 -7.58 -12.95 37.72
N SER A 136 -7.39 -13.31 38.99
CA SER A 136 -6.31 -12.79 39.84
C SER A 136 -4.94 -13.46 39.65
N SER A 137 -4.84 -14.45 38.75
CA SER A 137 -3.67 -15.34 38.63
C SER A 137 -2.77 -15.12 37.40
N SER A 138 -3.07 -14.20 36.49
CA SER A 138 -2.20 -13.93 35.34
C SER A 138 -1.03 -13.00 35.70
N ARG A 139 0.17 -13.33 35.23
CA ARG A 139 1.31 -12.39 35.16
C ARG A 139 0.93 -11.25 34.21
N ALA A 140 1.67 -10.13 34.25
CA ALA A 140 1.43 -9.00 33.34
C ALA A 140 1.36 -9.52 31.90
N GLY A 141 0.25 -9.26 31.20
CA GLY A 141 -0.03 -9.75 29.86
C GLY A 141 -1.31 -9.16 29.28
N THR A 142 -1.51 -9.36 27.98
CA THR A 142 -2.66 -8.88 27.21
C THR A 142 -3.86 -9.79 27.41
N VAL A 143 -5.05 -9.18 27.54
CA VAL A 143 -6.33 -9.91 27.61
C VAL A 143 -7.11 -9.62 26.33
N VAL A 144 -7.32 -10.66 25.51
CA VAL A 144 -8.07 -10.57 24.26
C VAL A 144 -9.51 -11.03 24.50
N PHE A 145 -10.47 -10.27 24.00
CA PHE A 145 -11.89 -10.62 23.99
C PHE A 145 -12.28 -10.96 22.56
N GLN A 146 -12.64 -12.23 22.32
CA GLN A 146 -13.23 -12.65 21.05
C GLN A 146 -14.72 -12.91 21.25
N ALA A 147 -15.53 -12.54 20.27
CA ALA A 147 -16.96 -12.84 20.29
C ALA A 147 -17.45 -13.26 18.91
N ALA A 148 -18.32 -14.27 18.85
CA ALA A 148 -18.94 -14.73 17.61
C ALA A 148 -20.46 -14.85 17.77
N VAL A 149 -21.17 -14.69 16.66
CA VAL A 149 -22.61 -14.94 16.52
C VAL A 149 -22.79 -16.01 15.46
N ALA A 150 -23.40 -17.13 15.81
CA ALA A 150 -23.64 -18.23 14.87
C ALA A 150 -25.13 -18.54 14.73
N ASP A 151 -25.57 -18.75 13.49
CA ASP A 151 -26.88 -19.34 13.13
C ASP A 151 -26.68 -20.83 12.80
N PRO A 152 -27.13 -21.75 13.66
CA PRO A 152 -26.92 -23.19 13.49
C PRO A 152 -27.82 -23.81 12.41
N VAL A 153 -28.68 -23.03 11.72
CA VAL A 153 -29.60 -23.53 10.69
C VAL A 153 -29.29 -22.98 9.28
N ALA A 154 -28.26 -22.14 9.13
CA ALA A 154 -27.83 -21.59 7.84
C ALA A 154 -27.19 -22.67 6.95
N LEU A 155 -27.62 -22.75 5.68
CA LEU A 155 -27.20 -23.83 4.77
C LEU A 155 -25.76 -23.69 4.23
N ASN A 156 -25.14 -22.50 4.34
CA ASN A 156 -23.79 -22.19 3.86
C ASN A 156 -23.14 -21.11 4.74
N GLY A 157 -21.99 -21.43 5.35
CA GLY A 157 -21.04 -20.45 5.88
C GLY A 157 -21.31 -19.97 7.31
N TYR A 158 -20.49 -20.45 8.24
CA TYR A 158 -20.27 -19.76 9.51
C TYR A 158 -19.62 -18.40 9.19
N ALA A 159 -20.27 -17.30 9.55
CA ALA A 159 -19.62 -15.99 9.56
C ALA A 159 -18.71 -15.94 10.79
N VAL A 160 -17.44 -16.33 10.60
CA VAL A 160 -16.40 -16.09 11.59
C VAL A 160 -15.77 -14.76 11.24
N THR A 161 -16.04 -13.73 12.04
CA THR A 161 -15.24 -12.49 12.00
C THR A 161 -14.20 -12.62 13.12
N PRO A 162 -12.95 -13.00 12.82
CA PRO A 162 -11.89 -12.94 13.81
C PRO A 162 -11.72 -11.46 14.21
N ILE A 163 -11.91 -11.18 15.50
CA ILE A 163 -11.49 -9.92 16.10
C ILE A 163 -10.04 -10.15 16.55
N THR A 164 -9.09 -9.78 15.69
CA THR A 164 -7.67 -9.76 16.06
C THR A 164 -7.42 -8.45 16.81
N GLY A 165 -7.04 -8.55 18.08
CA GLY A 165 -6.57 -7.40 18.83
C GLY A 165 -5.22 -6.98 18.27
N GLY A 166 -5.11 -5.75 17.75
CA GLY A 166 -3.86 -5.18 17.26
C GLY A 166 -2.76 -5.20 18.33
N ARG A 167 -1.52 -5.33 17.88
CA ARG A 167 -0.29 -5.06 18.63
C ARG A 167 -0.31 -3.59 19.04
N LEU A 168 0.31 -3.26 20.16
CA LEU A 168 0.43 -1.88 20.63
C LEU A 168 1.51 -1.17 19.78
N GLY A 169 1.16 -0.75 18.57
CA GLY A 169 1.92 0.25 17.82
C GLY A 169 1.77 1.62 18.49
N VAL A 170 2.81 2.44 18.41
CA VAL A 170 2.63 3.88 18.56
C VAL A 170 1.71 4.31 17.39
N ILE A 171 0.83 5.30 17.59
CA ILE A 171 0.05 5.80 16.44
C ILE A 171 1.09 6.43 15.53
N PRO A 172 1.24 5.96 14.28
CA PRO A 172 2.31 6.47 13.44
C PRO A 172 2.22 7.99 13.32
N THR A 173 3.37 8.64 13.42
CA THR A 173 3.47 10.10 13.28
C THR A 173 3.36 10.45 11.81
N LEU A 174 2.58 11.51 11.51
CA LEU A 174 2.38 11.99 10.14
C LEU A 174 2.97 13.38 9.97
N THR A 175 4.00 13.47 9.13
CA THR A 175 4.67 14.74 8.81
C THR A 175 4.37 15.14 7.37
N PRO A 176 3.65 16.26 7.12
CA PRO A 176 3.35 16.70 5.76
C PRO A 176 4.51 17.49 5.15
N ILE A 177 4.76 17.23 3.87
CA ILE A 177 5.59 18.04 2.98
C ILE A 177 4.69 18.61 1.88
N PHE A 178 4.78 19.92 1.67
CA PHE A 178 4.02 20.63 0.64
C PHE A 178 4.94 21.36 -0.31
N ALA A 179 4.62 21.36 -1.61
CA ALA A 179 5.24 22.25 -2.56
C ALA A 179 5.03 23.72 -2.17
N THR A 180 6.01 24.56 -2.49
CA THR A 180 5.96 26.00 -2.21
C THR A 180 4.96 26.76 -3.09
N THR A 181 4.35 26.11 -4.10
CA THR A 181 3.26 26.66 -4.93
C THR A 181 1.93 25.94 -4.76
N ILE A 182 0.84 26.71 -4.75
CA ILE A 182 -0.49 26.29 -4.27
C ILE A 182 -1.56 26.06 -5.36
N VAL A 183 -1.20 25.93 -6.65
CA VAL A 183 -2.23 25.78 -7.71
C VAL A 183 -1.92 24.62 -8.65
N LEU A 184 -2.77 23.58 -8.60
CA LEU A 184 -2.91 22.50 -9.58
C LEU A 184 -1.63 21.72 -9.95
N GLY A 185 -0.59 21.75 -9.11
CA GLY A 185 0.72 21.19 -9.44
C GLY A 185 0.84 19.67 -9.43
N GLN A 186 -0.06 18.99 -8.72
CA GLN A 186 -0.01 17.54 -8.50
C GLN A 186 1.31 17.05 -7.89
N PHE A 187 1.81 17.80 -6.91
CA PHE A 187 2.98 17.43 -6.11
C PHE A 187 2.81 16.06 -5.43
N GLY A 188 3.86 15.24 -5.44
CA GLY A 188 3.83 13.86 -4.96
C GLY A 188 3.24 12.88 -5.99
N TYR A 189 3.21 13.23 -7.28
CA TYR A 189 2.79 12.28 -8.32
C TYR A 189 3.83 11.18 -8.57
N SER A 190 5.09 11.56 -8.50
CA SER A 190 6.25 10.68 -8.41
C SER A 190 6.97 11.02 -7.10
N THR A 191 7.48 9.98 -6.44
CA THR A 191 8.29 10.08 -5.24
C THR A 191 9.44 9.09 -5.39
N HIS A 192 10.63 9.48 -4.99
CA HIS A 192 11.83 8.65 -5.02
C HIS A 192 12.77 9.10 -3.90
N PRO A 193 12.81 8.39 -2.76
CA PRO A 193 13.82 8.61 -1.74
C PRO A 193 15.19 8.14 -2.24
N ALA A 194 16.25 8.93 -2.02
CA ALA A 194 17.63 8.56 -2.33
C ALA A 194 18.62 9.45 -1.58
N ASP A 195 19.74 8.89 -1.13
CA ASP A 195 20.86 9.65 -0.56
C ASP A 195 21.61 10.38 -1.69
N LEU A 196 21.40 11.69 -1.79
CA LEU A 196 21.96 12.53 -2.85
C LEU A 196 23.29 13.15 -2.47
N ASP A 197 23.54 13.38 -1.17
CA ASP A 197 24.73 14.06 -0.67
C ASP A 197 25.80 13.13 -0.07
N GLY A 198 25.48 11.83 0.04
CA GLY A 198 26.36 10.76 0.49
C GLY A 198 26.54 10.71 2.00
N ASP A 199 25.63 11.30 2.78
CA ASP A 199 25.69 11.27 4.24
C ASP A 199 25.08 10.00 4.87
N GLY A 200 24.46 9.14 4.05
CA GLY A 200 23.81 7.91 4.44
C GLY A 200 22.32 8.05 4.77
N LEU A 201 21.75 9.26 4.67
CA LEU A 201 20.34 9.54 4.87
C LEU A 201 19.69 9.94 3.53
N PRO A 202 18.55 9.35 3.15
CA PRO A 202 17.86 9.70 1.92
C PRO A 202 17.20 11.08 1.94
N GLU A 203 17.39 11.85 0.88
CA GLU A 203 16.50 12.95 0.50
C GLU A 203 15.20 12.43 -0.11
N ILE A 204 14.15 13.25 -0.04
CA ILE A 204 12.89 13.01 -0.72
C ILE A 204 12.82 13.81 -2.01
N ILE A 205 12.77 13.12 -3.14
CA ILE A 205 12.58 13.71 -4.46
C ILE A 205 11.13 13.53 -4.89
N ALA A 206 10.43 14.63 -5.18
CA ALA A 206 9.01 14.61 -5.46
C ALA A 206 8.63 15.44 -6.70
N GLY A 207 7.97 14.79 -7.65
CA GLY A 207 7.50 15.41 -8.89
C GLY A 207 6.14 16.07 -8.74
N ALA A 208 6.01 17.26 -9.34
CA ALA A 208 4.79 18.05 -9.46
C ALA A 208 4.51 18.31 -10.95
N ARG A 209 4.06 17.28 -11.66
CA ARG A 209 4.05 17.27 -13.13
C ARG A 209 3.14 18.30 -13.81
N LYS A 210 2.22 18.95 -13.09
CA LYS A 210 1.34 20.00 -13.65
C LYS A 210 1.61 21.37 -13.03
N ASP A 211 2.70 21.49 -12.27
CA ASP A 211 3.09 22.74 -11.63
C ASP A 211 3.61 23.75 -12.65
N ASN A 212 3.52 25.03 -12.31
CA ASN A 212 4.00 26.10 -13.17
C ASN A 212 5.50 26.32 -12.94
N GLY A 213 6.32 25.96 -13.92
CA GLY A 213 7.74 26.31 -13.97
C GLY A 213 7.96 27.70 -14.55
N THR A 214 9.13 27.90 -15.17
CA THR A 214 9.41 29.08 -16.02
C THR A 214 8.45 29.16 -17.22
N ILE A 215 7.95 28.02 -17.66
CA ILE A 215 6.87 27.86 -18.64
C ILE A 215 5.61 27.35 -17.90
N PRO A 216 4.40 27.88 -18.21
CA PRO A 216 3.17 27.40 -17.59
C PRO A 216 2.98 25.89 -17.75
N THR A 217 2.54 25.25 -16.67
CA THR A 217 2.14 23.83 -16.59
C THR A 217 3.16 22.80 -17.10
N THR A 218 4.43 23.18 -17.27
CA THR A 218 5.52 22.25 -17.64
C THR A 218 5.72 21.16 -16.60
N GLY A 219 5.54 21.46 -15.32
CA GLY A 219 5.91 20.60 -14.20
C GLY A 219 7.29 20.92 -13.61
N ARG A 220 7.53 20.42 -12.40
CA ARG A 220 8.77 20.64 -11.62
C ARG A 220 9.08 19.42 -10.75
N VAL A 221 10.33 19.32 -10.31
CA VAL A 221 10.75 18.36 -9.26
C VAL A 221 11.31 19.12 -8.07
N TYR A 222 10.87 18.74 -6.87
CA TYR A 222 11.33 19.34 -5.62
C TYR A 222 12.16 18.31 -4.85
N VAL A 223 13.23 18.76 -4.21
CA VAL A 223 14.06 17.94 -3.33
C VAL A 223 13.98 18.48 -1.91
N TYR A 224 13.73 17.58 -0.96
CA TYR A 224 13.64 17.87 0.46
C TYR A 224 14.62 17.00 1.23
N ASP A 225 15.17 17.54 2.29
CA ASP A 225 15.88 16.80 3.33
C ASP A 225 14.90 15.80 3.97
N GLY A 226 15.26 14.52 4.00
CA GLY A 226 14.38 13.44 4.45
C GLY A 226 14.02 13.53 5.93
N VAL A 227 14.98 13.94 6.76
CA VAL A 227 14.84 14.03 8.22
C VAL A 227 14.01 15.24 8.64
N THR A 228 14.36 16.42 8.11
CA THR A 228 13.82 17.70 8.58
C THR A 228 12.62 18.17 7.77
N GLY A 229 12.40 17.60 6.58
CA GLY A 229 11.37 18.03 5.63
C GLY A 229 11.62 19.42 5.04
N VAL A 230 12.84 19.95 5.18
CA VAL A 230 13.21 21.26 4.62
C VAL A 230 13.47 21.13 3.11
N GLN A 231 12.86 22.02 2.32
CA GLN A 231 13.13 22.07 0.88
C GLN A 231 14.59 22.49 0.63
N LEU A 232 15.35 21.65 -0.07
CA LEU A 232 16.74 21.91 -0.43
C LEU A 232 16.83 22.73 -1.71
N PHE A 233 16.26 22.22 -2.80
CA PHE A 233 16.26 22.86 -4.11
C PHE A 233 15.10 22.38 -4.98
N VAL A 234 14.99 22.95 -6.18
CA VAL A 234 13.96 22.63 -7.18
C VAL A 234 14.66 22.48 -8.53
N LEU A 235 14.27 21.46 -9.29
CA LEU A 235 14.68 21.26 -10.67
C LEU A 235 13.55 21.75 -11.59
N ASP A 236 13.82 22.83 -12.31
CA ASP A 236 12.88 23.46 -13.25
C ASP A 236 13.54 24.06 -14.51
N ASP A 237 14.85 23.80 -14.70
CA ASP A 237 15.64 24.22 -15.87
C ASP A 237 16.71 23.16 -16.23
N PRO A 238 16.77 22.63 -17.47
CA PRO A 238 15.93 22.98 -18.60
C PRO A 238 14.49 22.51 -18.42
N SER A 239 13.55 23.40 -18.75
CA SER A 239 12.12 23.10 -18.84
C SER A 239 11.80 22.74 -20.31
N PRO A 240 11.45 21.48 -20.65
CA PRO A 240 11.34 21.01 -22.04
C PRO A 240 10.38 21.88 -22.88
N ASP A 241 9.14 22.01 -22.43
CA ASP A 241 8.07 22.74 -23.11
C ASP A 241 6.80 22.83 -22.24
N ALA A 242 5.84 23.66 -22.65
CA ALA A 242 4.58 23.83 -21.95
C ALA A 242 3.81 22.50 -21.92
N ASP A 243 3.12 22.22 -20.81
CA ASP A 243 2.31 21.01 -20.62
C ASP A 243 3.07 19.66 -20.69
N SER A 244 4.41 19.67 -20.78
CA SER A 244 5.26 18.48 -21.01
C SER A 244 5.26 17.42 -19.90
N GLU A 245 4.62 17.69 -18.76
CA GLU A 245 4.59 16.83 -17.58
C GLU A 245 5.97 16.48 -17.01
N PHE A 246 6.90 17.43 -17.03
CA PHE A 246 8.20 17.32 -16.37
C PHE A 246 8.04 16.97 -14.88
N GLY A 247 8.71 15.91 -14.43
CA GLY A 247 8.53 15.35 -13.08
C GLY A 247 7.46 14.26 -13.00
N VAL A 248 6.94 13.76 -14.13
CA VAL A 248 6.03 12.60 -14.15
C VAL A 248 6.67 11.32 -13.61
N SER A 249 7.98 11.20 -13.79
CA SER A 249 8.84 10.13 -13.31
C SER A 249 10.16 10.71 -12.82
N VAL A 250 10.74 10.05 -11.82
CA VAL A 250 12.04 10.37 -11.25
C VAL A 250 12.72 9.04 -10.91
N SER A 251 14.02 8.95 -11.17
CA SER A 251 14.92 7.90 -10.68
C SER A 251 16.30 8.50 -10.39
N THR A 252 17.16 7.78 -9.68
CA THR A 252 18.51 8.23 -9.32
C THR A 252 19.56 7.17 -9.60
N GLY A 253 20.81 7.59 -9.79
CA GLY A 253 21.97 6.72 -9.95
C GLY A 253 23.16 7.49 -10.54
N ASP A 254 24.37 6.94 -10.44
CA ASP A 254 25.59 7.57 -10.99
C ASP A 254 25.72 7.23 -12.49
N VAL A 255 24.87 7.85 -13.31
CA VAL A 255 24.76 7.51 -14.74
C VAL A 255 25.90 8.09 -15.58
N ASN A 256 26.70 9.00 -15.01
CA ASN A 256 27.89 9.56 -15.65
C ASN A 256 29.22 8.98 -15.11
N GLY A 257 29.16 8.11 -14.10
CA GLY A 257 30.31 7.42 -13.50
C GLY A 257 31.28 8.33 -12.76
N ASP A 258 30.83 9.47 -12.24
CA ASP A 258 31.68 10.44 -11.52
C ASP A 258 31.72 10.22 -9.99
N GLY A 259 30.95 9.23 -9.51
CA GLY A 259 30.85 8.83 -8.11
C GLY A 259 29.81 9.61 -7.32
N GLN A 260 28.93 10.36 -7.98
CA GLN A 260 27.88 11.15 -7.35
C GLN A 260 26.51 10.74 -7.90
N VAL A 261 25.48 10.86 -7.07
CA VAL A 261 24.13 10.45 -7.46
C VAL A 261 23.51 11.51 -8.37
N ASP A 262 23.17 11.10 -9.60
CA ASP A 262 22.44 11.92 -10.56
C ASP A 262 20.93 11.73 -10.41
N ILE A 263 20.16 12.73 -10.87
CA ILE A 263 18.70 12.67 -10.89
C ILE A 263 18.22 12.64 -12.34
N VAL A 264 17.42 11.63 -12.67
CA VAL A 264 16.81 11.47 -14.00
C VAL A 264 15.33 11.82 -13.92
N VAL A 265 14.86 12.72 -14.78
CA VAL A 265 13.50 13.25 -14.76
C VAL A 265 12.82 13.10 -16.13
N GLY A 266 11.64 12.48 -16.15
CA GLY A 266 10.83 12.34 -17.36
C GLY A 266 9.88 13.52 -17.62
N ALA A 267 9.65 13.81 -18.90
CA ALA A 267 8.66 14.75 -19.43
C ALA A 267 7.91 14.10 -20.59
N ARG A 268 6.93 13.24 -20.26
CA ARG A 268 6.29 12.34 -21.22
C ARG A 268 5.40 13.02 -22.27
N GLU A 269 5.00 14.27 -22.05
CA GLU A 269 4.19 15.05 -23.01
C GLU A 269 5.07 16.07 -23.78
N SER A 270 6.40 15.95 -23.71
CA SER A 270 7.30 16.81 -24.47
C SER A 270 7.21 16.56 -25.97
N THR A 271 7.29 17.64 -26.75
CA THR A 271 7.33 17.60 -28.21
C THR A 271 8.76 17.44 -28.71
N TYR A 272 9.03 16.34 -29.40
CA TYR A 272 10.31 16.11 -30.03
C TYR A 272 10.51 17.01 -31.27
N ASN A 273 11.64 17.71 -31.32
CA ASN A 273 12.05 18.61 -32.39
C ASN A 273 13.46 18.24 -32.86
N PRO A 274 13.63 17.62 -34.05
CA PRO A 274 13.02 18.00 -35.33
C PRO A 274 11.72 17.24 -35.70
N GLY A 275 10.81 17.96 -36.37
CA GLY A 275 9.61 17.35 -36.99
C GLY A 275 8.30 17.57 -36.24
N MET A 276 8.33 18.25 -35.08
CA MET A 276 7.14 18.57 -34.27
C MET A 276 6.33 17.31 -33.92
N VAL A 277 7.02 16.27 -33.45
CA VAL A 277 6.37 15.02 -33.04
C VAL A 277 5.81 15.22 -31.63
N MET A 278 4.51 15.50 -31.58
CA MET A 278 3.79 15.85 -30.35
C MET A 278 3.78 14.67 -29.37
N ASP A 279 3.98 14.97 -28.08
CA ASP A 279 3.92 13.99 -26.99
C ASP A 279 4.82 12.76 -27.21
N ALA A 280 5.92 12.95 -27.96
CA ALA A 280 6.95 11.93 -28.13
C ALA A 280 7.65 11.64 -26.81
N GLY A 281 7.76 12.65 -25.95
CA GLY A 281 8.38 12.59 -24.65
C GLY A 281 9.88 12.86 -24.67
N GLN A 282 10.44 13.15 -23.49
CA GLN A 282 11.84 13.47 -23.27
C GLN A 282 12.26 13.08 -21.84
N VAL A 283 13.56 12.86 -21.63
CA VAL A 283 14.17 12.75 -20.30
C VAL A 283 15.28 13.79 -20.15
N VAL A 284 15.41 14.35 -18.96
CA VAL A 284 16.51 15.24 -18.56
C VAL A 284 17.23 14.62 -17.37
N VAL A 285 18.54 14.46 -17.50
CA VAL A 285 19.45 14.05 -16.43
C VAL A 285 20.08 15.30 -15.82
N PHE A 286 20.12 15.37 -14.49
CA PHE A 286 20.76 16.40 -13.71
C PHE A 286 21.93 15.78 -12.97
N PHE A 287 23.15 16.19 -13.29
CA PHE A 287 24.34 15.57 -12.73
C PHE A 287 24.65 16.08 -11.32
N GLY A 288 24.95 15.15 -10.41
CA GLY A 288 25.34 15.45 -9.04
C GLY A 288 26.70 16.17 -8.95
N PRO A 289 26.99 16.84 -7.82
CA PRO A 289 26.13 17.06 -6.67
C PRO A 289 25.39 18.42 -6.75
N ASP A 290 25.69 19.21 -7.79
CA ASP A 290 25.22 20.59 -7.93
C ASP A 290 23.94 20.70 -8.75
N TYR A 291 23.61 19.64 -9.51
CA TYR A 291 22.43 19.53 -10.36
C TYR A 291 22.26 20.68 -11.35
N SER A 292 23.37 21.36 -11.68
CA SER A 292 23.41 22.51 -12.59
C SER A 292 23.82 22.14 -14.01
N THR A 293 24.53 21.02 -14.16
CA THR A 293 24.88 20.44 -15.45
C THR A 293 23.83 19.40 -15.82
N THR A 294 23.30 19.51 -17.03
CA THR A 294 22.21 18.64 -17.49
C THR A 294 22.52 17.97 -18.82
N TYR A 295 21.90 16.82 -19.04
CA TYR A 295 21.95 16.09 -20.28
C TYR A 295 20.54 15.66 -20.69
N THR A 296 20.15 15.99 -21.92
CA THR A 296 18.81 15.70 -22.43
C THR A 296 18.86 14.50 -23.35
N ILE A 297 17.93 13.56 -23.12
CA ILE A 297 17.77 12.34 -23.89
C ILE A 297 16.40 12.38 -24.59
N ASP A 298 16.43 12.29 -25.90
CA ASP A 298 15.23 12.11 -26.73
C ASP A 298 15.01 10.61 -27.03
N PRO A 299 13.78 10.17 -27.33
CA PRO A 299 13.50 8.80 -27.72
C PRO A 299 14.29 8.40 -28.98
N VAL A 300 14.77 7.15 -29.03
CA VAL A 300 15.48 6.62 -30.20
C VAL A 300 14.54 6.55 -31.41
N LEU A 301 13.26 6.25 -31.16
CA LEU A 301 12.19 6.18 -32.15
C LEU A 301 11.03 7.12 -31.74
N PRO A 302 11.11 8.43 -32.06
CA PRO A 302 10.07 9.40 -31.71
C PRO A 302 8.76 9.09 -32.44
N GLU A 303 7.67 8.99 -31.68
CA GLU A 303 6.32 8.73 -32.17
C GLU A 303 5.34 9.75 -31.59
N ILE A 304 4.29 10.12 -32.35
CA ILE A 304 3.21 10.94 -31.80
C ILE A 304 2.55 10.14 -30.67
N ASP A 305 2.32 10.77 -29.52
CA ASP A 305 1.82 10.10 -28.31
C ASP A 305 2.75 8.98 -27.79
N GLY A 306 4.03 8.92 -28.20
CA GLY A 306 4.98 7.89 -27.79
C GLY A 306 5.24 7.84 -26.28
N ARG A 307 5.19 9.02 -25.62
CA ARG A 307 5.30 9.19 -24.17
C ARG A 307 6.59 8.65 -23.55
N PHE A 308 7.71 8.83 -24.23
CA PHE A 308 9.05 8.57 -23.69
C PHE A 308 9.28 9.34 -22.38
N GLY A 309 9.87 8.71 -21.38
CA GLY A 309 10.00 9.28 -20.04
C GLY A 309 8.77 9.07 -19.15
N HIS A 310 7.79 8.24 -19.57
CA HIS A 310 6.65 7.89 -18.72
C HIS A 310 7.11 7.27 -17.38
N ARG A 311 8.10 6.38 -17.44
CA ARG A 311 8.82 5.83 -16.28
C ARG A 311 10.31 5.73 -16.61
N THR A 312 11.15 6.00 -15.62
CA THR A 312 12.60 5.85 -15.67
C THR A 312 13.04 4.94 -14.52
N ILE A 313 14.14 4.22 -14.71
CA ILE A 313 14.83 3.47 -13.67
C ILE A 313 16.31 3.37 -14.03
N CYS A 314 17.17 3.41 -13.03
CA CYS A 314 18.61 3.28 -13.19
C CYS A 314 19.08 2.01 -12.47
N ALA A 315 19.96 1.24 -13.09
CA ALA A 315 20.50 -0.05 -12.60
C ALA A 315 21.75 -0.41 -13.44
N ASP A 316 22.55 -1.41 -13.06
CA ASP A 316 23.65 -1.94 -13.90
C ASP A 316 23.13 -3.11 -14.75
N PHE A 317 22.53 -2.80 -15.90
CA PHE A 317 21.88 -3.83 -16.72
C PHE A 317 22.89 -4.62 -17.55
N ASP A 318 24.07 -4.06 -17.85
CA ASP A 318 25.11 -4.75 -18.62
C ASP A 318 26.31 -5.26 -17.81
N GLY A 319 26.26 -5.13 -16.48
CA GLY A 319 27.20 -5.70 -15.53
C GLY A 319 28.61 -5.11 -15.66
N ASP A 320 28.74 -3.91 -16.24
CA ASP A 320 30.02 -3.27 -16.48
C ASP A 320 30.48 -2.40 -15.28
N GLY A 321 29.64 -2.29 -14.26
CA GLY A 321 29.86 -1.53 -13.03
C GLY A 321 29.48 -0.06 -13.13
N PHE A 322 28.90 0.39 -14.24
CA PHE A 322 28.33 1.73 -14.38
C PHE A 322 26.81 1.68 -14.34
N THR A 323 26.19 2.74 -13.83
CA THR A 323 24.74 2.82 -13.82
C THR A 323 24.20 3.12 -15.23
N ASP A 324 23.32 2.26 -15.71
CA ASP A 324 22.54 2.40 -16.92
C ASP A 324 21.18 3.06 -16.66
N LEU A 325 20.48 3.40 -17.75
CA LEU A 325 19.15 4.02 -17.70
C LEU A 325 18.18 3.29 -18.62
N ALA A 326 17.06 2.80 -18.08
CA ALA A 326 15.91 2.32 -18.84
C ALA A 326 14.76 3.33 -18.80
N VAL A 327 14.19 3.64 -19.97
CA VAL A 327 13.13 4.64 -20.13
C VAL A 327 11.96 4.07 -20.92
N SER A 328 10.73 4.19 -20.41
CA SER A 328 9.54 3.71 -21.13
C SER A 328 8.90 4.73 -22.05
N SER A 329 8.45 4.22 -23.20
CA SER A 329 7.57 4.85 -24.18
C SER A 329 6.23 4.09 -24.19
N THR A 330 5.39 4.33 -23.18
CA THR A 330 4.14 3.57 -22.99
C THR A 330 3.13 3.71 -24.14
N GLY A 331 3.24 4.75 -24.96
CA GLY A 331 2.38 4.95 -26.12
C GLY A 331 2.94 4.41 -27.43
N ALA A 332 4.15 3.85 -27.42
CA ALA A 332 4.81 3.35 -28.62
C ALA A 332 4.01 2.25 -29.34
N THR A 333 4.10 2.27 -30.67
CA THR A 333 3.53 1.25 -31.54
C THR A 333 4.54 0.13 -31.76
N VAL A 334 4.19 -1.10 -31.38
CA VAL A 334 5.04 -2.27 -31.53
C VAL A 334 4.39 -3.26 -32.50
N SER A 335 5.13 -3.67 -33.53
CA SER A 335 4.64 -4.62 -34.54
C SER A 335 3.27 -4.24 -35.17
N GLY A 336 2.99 -2.94 -35.29
CA GLY A 336 1.73 -2.41 -35.82
C GLY A 336 0.58 -2.30 -34.80
N VAL A 337 0.80 -2.69 -33.55
CA VAL A 337 -0.15 -2.60 -32.44
C VAL A 337 0.08 -1.29 -31.69
N ILE A 338 -0.96 -0.45 -31.62
CA ILE A 338 -0.86 0.90 -31.07
C ILE A 338 -0.80 0.86 -29.54
N LYS A 339 0.01 1.74 -28.93
CA LYS A 339 0.15 1.86 -27.48
C LYS A 339 0.47 0.52 -26.78
N ALA A 340 1.16 -0.37 -27.49
CA ALA A 340 1.65 -1.62 -26.95
C ALA A 340 2.75 -1.40 -25.91
N GLY A 341 3.51 -0.30 -26.06
CA GLY A 341 4.59 0.11 -25.16
C GLY A 341 5.96 -0.48 -25.52
N ARG A 342 7.01 0.27 -25.18
CA ARG A 342 8.43 -0.02 -25.46
C ARG A 342 9.30 0.55 -24.34
N ILE A 343 10.51 0.03 -24.22
CA ILE A 343 11.56 0.54 -23.35
C ILE A 343 12.82 0.78 -24.18
N ASP A 344 13.47 1.91 -23.97
CA ASP A 344 14.77 2.24 -24.55
C ASP A 344 15.79 2.20 -23.40
N VAL A 345 16.90 1.48 -23.59
CA VAL A 345 17.99 1.32 -22.61
C VAL A 345 19.20 2.12 -23.09
N PHE A 346 19.81 2.88 -22.19
CA PHE A 346 20.99 3.70 -22.43
C PHE A 346 22.10 3.28 -21.47
N TYR A 347 23.25 2.88 -22.00
CA TYR A 347 24.35 2.36 -21.20
C TYR A 347 25.22 3.47 -20.62
N GLY A 348 25.51 3.38 -19.33
CA GLY A 348 26.45 4.22 -18.59
C GLY A 348 27.89 4.02 -19.07
N PRO A 349 28.83 4.84 -18.59
CA PRO A 349 28.63 6.18 -18.04
C PRO A 349 28.32 7.22 -19.15
N SER A 350 28.23 6.77 -20.41
CA SER A 350 28.10 7.67 -21.57
C SER A 350 26.67 7.98 -21.98
N LEU A 351 25.69 7.30 -21.36
CA LEU A 351 24.28 7.30 -21.75
C LEU A 351 24.10 7.01 -23.24
N SER A 352 24.89 6.05 -23.74
CA SER A 352 24.88 5.68 -25.15
C SER A 352 23.65 4.81 -25.46
N PRO A 353 22.91 5.05 -26.55
CA PRO A 353 21.76 4.22 -26.90
C PRO A 353 22.16 2.75 -27.05
N GLY A 354 21.56 1.89 -26.23
CA GLY A 354 21.79 0.46 -26.19
C GLY A 354 20.68 -0.30 -26.92
N LEU A 355 19.81 -0.95 -26.14
CA LEU A 355 18.75 -1.80 -26.65
C LEU A 355 17.39 -1.09 -26.69
N ILE A 356 16.58 -1.48 -27.68
CA ILE A 356 15.16 -1.19 -27.70
C ILE A 356 14.43 -2.49 -27.38
N VAL A 357 13.69 -2.48 -26.27
CA VAL A 357 12.93 -3.61 -25.76
C VAL A 357 11.45 -3.39 -26.04
N ASP A 358 10.96 -4.07 -27.07
CA ASP A 358 9.55 -4.06 -27.46
C ASP A 358 8.72 -4.95 -26.54
N ASN A 359 7.44 -4.62 -26.37
CA ASN A 359 6.48 -5.53 -25.71
C ASN A 359 6.57 -6.94 -26.36
N PRO A 360 6.93 -7.99 -25.60
CA PRO A 360 7.16 -9.33 -26.17
C PRO A 360 5.92 -9.98 -26.79
N SER A 361 4.73 -9.56 -26.35
CA SER A 361 3.45 -10.06 -26.83
C SER A 361 2.49 -8.87 -26.95
N PRO A 362 2.64 -8.02 -27.99
CA PRO A 362 1.94 -6.75 -28.06
C PRO A 362 0.43 -6.93 -28.24
N GLY A 363 -0.34 -6.41 -27.29
CA GLY A 363 -1.79 -6.21 -27.34
C GLY A 363 -2.14 -4.72 -27.43
N ASP A 364 -3.35 -4.43 -27.91
CA ASP A 364 -3.82 -3.05 -28.06
C ASP A 364 -3.84 -2.39 -26.68
N THR A 365 -3.18 -1.23 -26.55
CA THR A 365 -3.16 -0.43 -25.31
C THR A 365 -2.56 -1.10 -24.06
N ASP A 366 -1.78 -2.18 -24.20
CA ASP A 366 -1.07 -2.85 -23.10
C ASP A 366 -0.20 -1.91 -22.25
N ARG A 367 0.37 -0.87 -22.89
CA ARG A 367 1.31 0.11 -22.30
C ARG A 367 2.45 -0.55 -21.52
N PHE A 368 3.12 -1.50 -22.15
CA PHE A 368 4.34 -2.10 -21.64
C PHE A 368 5.34 -1.03 -21.18
N GLY A 369 5.87 -1.21 -19.96
CA GLY A 369 6.69 -0.20 -19.29
C GLY A 369 5.91 0.81 -18.45
N TYR A 370 4.73 0.43 -17.95
CA TYR A 370 3.93 1.35 -17.12
C TYR A 370 4.58 1.64 -15.77
N ARG A 371 5.19 0.62 -15.15
CA ARG A 371 5.96 0.64 -13.90
C ARG A 371 7.15 -0.31 -13.99
N PHE A 372 8.20 -0.04 -13.19
CA PHE A 372 9.46 -0.77 -13.13
C PHE A 372 9.95 -0.97 -11.70
N CYS A 373 10.61 -2.09 -11.46
CA CYS A 373 11.71 -2.24 -10.52
C CYS A 373 12.84 -3.02 -11.21
N ALA A 374 14.08 -2.84 -10.73
CA ALA A 374 15.27 -3.48 -11.28
C ALA A 374 16.22 -3.79 -10.13
N GLU A 375 16.68 -5.03 -10.09
CA GLU A 375 17.61 -5.63 -9.12
C GLU A 375 18.14 -6.91 -9.77
N ASP A 376 19.26 -7.46 -9.30
CA ASP A 376 19.72 -8.80 -9.64
C ASP A 376 18.78 -9.85 -9.00
N LEU A 377 17.94 -10.51 -9.81
CA LEU A 377 16.90 -11.45 -9.36
C LEU A 377 17.32 -12.92 -9.51
N ASP A 378 18.46 -13.23 -10.14
CA ASP A 378 19.05 -14.59 -10.15
C ASP A 378 20.49 -14.70 -9.65
N ASP A 379 21.02 -13.65 -9.03
CA ASP A 379 22.40 -13.57 -8.53
C ASP A 379 23.44 -13.85 -9.63
N ASP A 380 23.17 -13.47 -10.88
CA ASP A 380 24.10 -13.65 -11.99
C ASP A 380 25.03 -12.45 -12.23
N GLY A 381 24.80 -11.36 -11.49
CA GLY A 381 25.55 -10.12 -11.52
C GLY A 381 25.07 -9.12 -12.57
N PHE A 382 23.95 -9.37 -13.24
CA PHE A 382 23.27 -8.41 -14.11
C PHE A 382 21.91 -8.05 -13.49
N ASP A 383 21.55 -6.77 -13.47
CA ASP A 383 20.22 -6.41 -12.98
C ASP A 383 19.13 -6.86 -13.96
N GLU A 384 18.11 -7.54 -13.44
CA GLU A 384 16.87 -7.81 -14.16
C GLU A 384 15.99 -6.57 -14.24
N LEU A 385 15.11 -6.51 -15.24
CA LEU A 385 14.05 -5.51 -15.29
C LEU A 385 12.66 -6.16 -15.14
N VAL A 386 11.97 -5.83 -14.05
CA VAL A 386 10.56 -6.17 -13.84
C VAL A 386 9.70 -5.10 -14.49
N VAL A 387 8.88 -5.51 -15.47
CA VAL A 387 8.06 -4.62 -16.30
C VAL A 387 6.59 -4.89 -16.12
N ALA A 388 5.86 -3.89 -15.65
CA ALA A 388 4.41 -3.97 -15.51
C ALA A 388 3.66 -3.58 -16.80
N THR A 389 2.61 -4.33 -17.10
CA THR A 389 1.64 -4.09 -18.19
C THR A 389 0.21 -4.20 -17.65
N PRO A 390 -0.25 -3.24 -16.83
CA PRO A 390 -1.53 -3.36 -16.13
C PRO A 390 -2.75 -3.41 -17.05
N PHE A 391 -2.64 -2.89 -18.27
CA PHE A 391 -3.75 -2.91 -19.23
C PHE A 391 -3.74 -4.14 -20.13
N LYS A 392 -2.91 -5.14 -19.83
CA LYS A 392 -2.83 -6.37 -20.62
C LYS A 392 -4.17 -7.10 -20.60
N GLU A 393 -4.71 -7.33 -21.79
CA GLU A 393 -5.87 -8.19 -21.98
C GLU A 393 -5.45 -9.66 -21.87
N LEU A 394 -6.13 -10.41 -20.99
CA LEU A 394 -5.85 -11.84 -20.78
C LEU A 394 -6.98 -12.73 -21.27
N ILE A 395 -8.19 -12.19 -21.37
CA ILE A 395 -9.35 -12.88 -21.91
C ILE A 395 -9.56 -12.41 -23.36
N ALA A 396 -9.41 -13.33 -24.31
CA ALA A 396 -9.49 -13.01 -25.73
C ALA A 396 -10.86 -12.42 -26.12
N GLY A 397 -10.84 -11.24 -26.75
CA GLY A 397 -12.04 -10.57 -27.25
C GLY A 397 -12.83 -9.81 -26.18
N THR A 398 -12.20 -9.51 -25.05
CA THR A 398 -12.74 -8.63 -24.01
C THR A 398 -11.76 -7.51 -23.71
N ASP A 399 -12.26 -6.36 -23.30
CA ASP A 399 -11.45 -5.25 -22.79
C ASP A 399 -11.26 -5.45 -21.27
N ASP A 400 -10.70 -6.60 -20.88
CA ASP A 400 -10.62 -6.99 -19.47
C ASP A 400 -9.49 -6.28 -18.72
N GLU A 401 -8.43 -5.79 -19.36
CA GLU A 401 -7.34 -5.05 -18.69
C GLU A 401 -6.90 -5.71 -17.36
N SER A 402 -6.80 -7.05 -17.35
CA SER A 402 -6.51 -7.83 -16.14
C SER A 402 -5.11 -7.61 -15.63
N GLY A 403 -4.19 -7.26 -16.53
CA GLY A 403 -2.81 -6.91 -16.21
C GLY A 403 -1.87 -8.11 -16.16
N ALA A 404 -0.58 -7.82 -16.31
CA ALA A 404 0.49 -8.80 -16.24
C ALA A 404 1.82 -8.11 -15.91
N ILE A 405 2.81 -8.92 -15.53
CA ILE A 405 4.18 -8.51 -15.27
C ILE A 405 5.14 -9.41 -16.05
N TYR A 406 6.21 -8.83 -16.59
CA TYR A 406 7.32 -9.54 -17.22
C TYR A 406 8.58 -9.35 -16.38
N VAL A 407 9.39 -10.40 -16.25
CA VAL A 407 10.78 -10.28 -15.78
C VAL A 407 11.69 -10.48 -16.98
N LEU A 408 12.56 -9.51 -17.23
CA LEU A 408 13.49 -9.50 -18.35
C LEU A 408 14.92 -9.65 -17.84
N ALA A 409 15.62 -10.69 -18.29
CA ALA A 409 16.98 -11.00 -17.85
C ALA A 409 18.01 -10.02 -18.40
N GLY A 410 18.85 -9.45 -17.54
CA GLY A 410 20.05 -8.73 -17.95
C GLY A 410 21.05 -9.66 -18.67
N PRO A 411 21.98 -9.17 -19.50
CA PRO A 411 21.95 -7.90 -20.22
C PRO A 411 21.07 -7.95 -21.49
N SER A 412 20.44 -9.10 -21.75
CA SER A 412 19.79 -9.40 -23.03
C SER A 412 18.36 -8.85 -23.15
N PHE A 413 17.75 -8.50 -22.02
CA PHE A 413 16.33 -8.18 -21.85
C PHE A 413 15.39 -9.22 -22.47
N THR A 414 15.80 -10.50 -22.46
CA THR A 414 14.94 -11.60 -22.89
C THR A 414 13.97 -11.98 -21.77
N VAL A 415 12.75 -12.40 -22.13
CA VAL A 415 11.73 -12.77 -21.13
C VAL A 415 12.19 -14.00 -20.35
N ARG A 416 12.49 -13.81 -19.05
CA ARG A 416 12.80 -14.87 -18.09
C ARG A 416 11.50 -15.44 -17.51
N ASN A 417 10.62 -14.57 -17.01
CA ASN A 417 9.32 -14.95 -16.46
C ASN A 417 8.21 -14.06 -17.02
N TYR A 418 7.00 -14.61 -17.06
CA TYR A 418 5.76 -13.89 -17.37
C TYR A 418 4.69 -14.29 -16.37
N PHE A 419 4.15 -13.29 -15.66
CA PHE A 419 3.14 -13.46 -14.63
C PHE A 419 1.85 -12.74 -15.06
N PRO A 420 0.91 -13.45 -15.71
CA PRO A 420 -0.43 -12.91 -15.94
C PRO A 420 -1.18 -12.84 -14.61
N ASN A 421 -2.18 -11.96 -14.50
CA ASN A 421 -3.11 -11.99 -13.39
C ASN A 421 -3.71 -13.41 -13.21
N PRO A 422 -3.51 -14.07 -12.05
CA PRO A 422 -4.00 -15.44 -11.82
C PRO A 422 -5.52 -15.56 -11.83
N PHE A 423 -6.22 -14.44 -11.56
CA PHE A 423 -7.68 -14.35 -11.58
C PHE A 423 -8.11 -13.19 -12.49
N PRO A 424 -8.03 -13.34 -13.83
CA PRO A 424 -8.41 -12.29 -14.76
C PRO A 424 -9.83 -11.78 -14.50
N SER A 425 -9.95 -10.48 -14.27
CA SER A 425 -11.19 -9.75 -14.01
C SER A 425 -11.19 -8.46 -14.83
N VAL A 426 -12.38 -7.88 -15.02
CA VAL A 426 -12.48 -6.58 -15.70
C VAL A 426 -11.77 -5.53 -14.88
N SER A 427 -10.79 -4.89 -15.49
CA SER A 427 -9.84 -3.95 -14.93
C SER A 427 -9.13 -4.49 -13.69
N GLY A 428 -8.67 -5.74 -13.65
CA GLY A 428 -7.86 -6.24 -12.51
C GLY A 428 -6.56 -5.46 -12.29
N LEU A 429 -5.96 -4.94 -13.37
CA LEU A 429 -4.78 -4.05 -13.37
C LEU A 429 -3.56 -4.58 -12.59
N LEU A 430 -3.26 -5.88 -12.64
CA LEU A 430 -2.00 -6.41 -12.09
C LEU A 430 -0.80 -5.68 -12.72
N GLY A 431 0.05 -5.08 -11.88
CA GLY A 431 1.12 -4.19 -12.30
C GLY A 431 0.76 -2.69 -12.21
N ALA A 432 -0.26 -2.33 -11.42
CA ALA A 432 -0.62 -0.93 -11.15
C ALA A 432 0.53 -0.16 -10.46
N ASP A 433 1.27 -0.85 -9.59
CA ASP A 433 2.60 -0.51 -9.08
C ASP A 433 3.42 -1.80 -8.92
N VAL A 434 4.75 -1.67 -8.95
CA VAL A 434 5.68 -2.77 -8.67
C VAL A 434 6.86 -2.28 -7.85
N SER A 435 7.37 -3.13 -6.98
CA SER A 435 8.62 -2.94 -6.22
C SER A 435 9.35 -4.28 -6.07
N CYS A 436 10.66 -4.22 -5.78
CA CYS A 436 11.54 -5.37 -5.65
C CYS A 436 12.27 -5.26 -4.29
N ARG A 437 12.08 -6.24 -3.40
CA ARG A 437 12.65 -6.29 -2.02
C ARG A 437 12.74 -7.74 -1.54
N ASP A 438 13.74 -8.08 -0.75
CA ASP A 438 13.80 -9.34 -0.01
C ASP A 438 12.81 -9.27 1.18
N LEU A 439 11.63 -9.88 1.05
CA LEU A 439 10.54 -9.77 2.01
C LEU A 439 10.68 -10.73 3.19
N ASP A 440 11.30 -11.90 2.98
CA ASP A 440 11.41 -12.94 3.99
C ASP A 440 12.82 -13.09 4.59
N GLY A 441 13.76 -12.25 4.16
CA GLY A 441 15.10 -12.11 4.70
C GLY A 441 16.02 -13.28 4.32
N ASP A 442 15.72 -13.99 3.24
CA ASP A 442 16.52 -15.13 2.77
C ASP A 442 17.69 -14.73 1.86
N GLY A 443 17.73 -13.47 1.45
CA GLY A 443 18.76 -12.87 0.60
C GLY A 443 18.41 -12.85 -0.89
N ASP A 444 17.34 -13.53 -1.30
CA ASP A 444 16.83 -13.49 -2.66
C ASP A 444 15.82 -12.32 -2.78
N VAL A 445 15.85 -11.59 -3.89
CA VAL A 445 14.94 -10.45 -4.10
C VAL A 445 13.55 -10.93 -4.54
N ASP A 446 12.51 -10.46 -3.88
CA ASP A 446 11.11 -10.75 -4.21
C ASP A 446 10.46 -9.64 -5.03
N ILE A 447 9.35 -9.98 -5.70
CA ILE A 447 8.55 -9.02 -6.47
C ILE A 447 7.25 -8.73 -5.73
N ILE A 448 6.98 -7.45 -5.50
CA ILE A 448 5.72 -6.92 -4.98
C ILE A 448 4.94 -6.31 -6.15
N ALA A 449 3.71 -6.77 -6.35
CA ALA A 449 2.89 -6.40 -7.51
C ALA A 449 1.48 -5.99 -7.10
N GLY A 450 1.16 -4.71 -7.30
CA GLY A 450 -0.18 -4.19 -7.03
C GLY A 450 -1.19 -4.51 -8.15
N ALA A 451 -2.40 -4.92 -7.78
CA ALA A 451 -3.53 -5.13 -8.68
C ALA A 451 -4.71 -4.27 -8.20
N GLU A 452 -4.67 -2.98 -8.53
CA GLU A 452 -5.46 -1.96 -7.83
C GLU A 452 -6.98 -2.11 -7.96
N LEU A 453 -7.48 -2.88 -8.91
CA LEU A 453 -8.92 -3.07 -9.13
C LEU A 453 -9.26 -4.57 -9.27
N ASP A 454 -8.45 -5.42 -8.67
CA ASP A 454 -8.72 -6.85 -8.57
C ASP A 454 -9.95 -7.15 -7.71
N ASP A 455 -10.76 -8.10 -8.19
CA ASP A 455 -12.05 -8.52 -7.60
C ASP A 455 -11.97 -9.90 -6.95
N SER A 456 -10.81 -10.57 -7.01
CA SER A 456 -10.68 -11.97 -6.64
C SER A 456 -10.97 -12.26 -5.15
N GLY A 457 -10.89 -11.25 -4.28
CA GLY A 457 -11.27 -11.37 -2.86
C GLY A 457 -12.75 -11.13 -2.57
N GLY A 458 -13.59 -10.95 -3.60
CA GLY A 458 -15.05 -11.06 -3.50
C GLY A 458 -15.84 -9.74 -3.48
N LEU A 459 -15.17 -8.60 -3.46
CA LEU A 459 -15.78 -7.27 -3.69
C LEU A 459 -15.21 -6.65 -4.96
N ALA A 460 -16.06 -5.94 -5.70
CA ALA A 460 -15.65 -5.25 -6.92
C ALA A 460 -14.68 -4.10 -6.60
N GLY A 461 -13.57 -3.98 -7.34
CA GLY A 461 -12.55 -2.95 -7.25
C GLY A 461 -11.84 -2.86 -5.90
N GLN A 462 -11.90 -3.90 -5.06
CA GLN A 462 -11.24 -3.84 -3.75
C GLN A 462 -9.72 -3.81 -3.87
N GLY A 463 -9.18 -4.45 -4.91
CA GLY A 463 -7.76 -4.55 -5.17
C GLY A 463 -7.05 -5.64 -4.35
N SER A 464 -5.83 -5.96 -4.76
CA SER A 464 -4.94 -6.90 -4.08
C SER A 464 -3.47 -6.55 -4.32
N VAL A 465 -2.59 -7.16 -3.53
CA VAL A 465 -1.14 -7.19 -3.79
C VAL A 465 -0.70 -8.63 -3.92
N TRP A 466 0.13 -8.91 -4.91
CA TRP A 466 0.78 -10.19 -5.12
C TRP A 466 2.25 -10.09 -4.73
N LEU A 467 2.70 -11.01 -3.89
CA LEU A 467 4.09 -11.20 -3.50
C LEU A 467 4.58 -12.46 -4.22
N LEU A 468 5.65 -12.34 -4.99
CA LEU A 468 6.27 -13.44 -5.70
C LEU A 468 7.68 -13.62 -5.14
N TYR A 469 7.89 -14.69 -4.39
CA TYR A 469 9.13 -14.90 -3.65
C TYR A 469 10.22 -15.46 -4.55
N GLY A 470 11.39 -14.81 -4.54
CA GLY A 470 12.58 -15.20 -5.27
C GLY A 470 13.15 -16.54 -4.79
N PRO A 471 14.18 -17.05 -5.49
CA PRO A 471 14.67 -16.58 -6.79
C PRO A 471 13.90 -17.22 -7.96
N ASP A 472 13.05 -18.21 -7.70
CA ASP A 472 12.32 -18.96 -8.73
C ASP A 472 10.87 -18.52 -8.93
N PHE A 473 10.34 -17.67 -8.04
CA PHE A 473 8.98 -17.13 -8.08
C PHE A 473 7.88 -18.19 -8.10
N THR A 474 8.17 -19.38 -7.56
CA THR A 474 7.20 -20.48 -7.46
C THR A 474 6.29 -20.35 -6.24
N THR A 475 6.77 -19.66 -5.20
CA THR A 475 5.98 -19.33 -4.01
C THR A 475 5.35 -17.95 -4.21
N THR A 476 4.04 -17.88 -4.09
CA THR A 476 3.30 -16.62 -4.25
C THR A 476 2.30 -16.44 -3.11
N LEU A 477 2.15 -15.22 -2.61
CA LEU A 477 1.12 -14.84 -1.65
C LEU A 477 0.27 -13.71 -2.22
N GLN A 478 -1.04 -13.80 -2.04
CA GLN A 478 -1.96 -12.71 -2.35
C GLN A 478 -2.45 -12.08 -1.04
N VAL A 479 -2.30 -10.75 -0.96
CA VAL A 479 -2.65 -9.95 0.22
C VAL A 479 -3.79 -9.00 -0.14
N PHE A 480 -4.73 -8.84 0.78
CA PHE A 480 -5.87 -7.93 0.68
C PHE A 480 -5.86 -6.94 1.84
N ALA A 481 -6.59 -5.84 1.70
CA ALA A 481 -6.80 -4.90 2.79
C ALA A 481 -7.41 -5.61 4.03
N PRO A 482 -6.99 -5.28 5.27
CA PRO A 482 -7.57 -5.88 6.48
C PRO A 482 -9.10 -5.71 6.59
N VAL A 483 -9.60 -4.59 6.07
CA VAL A 483 -11.04 -4.30 5.95
C VAL A 483 -11.30 -3.82 4.52
N PRO A 484 -11.55 -4.73 3.56
CA PRO A 484 -11.69 -4.37 2.15
C PRO A 484 -13.01 -3.62 1.90
N GLU A 485 -12.98 -2.71 0.94
CA GLU A 485 -14.15 -1.92 0.50
C GLU A 485 -14.27 -1.97 -1.03
N ILE A 486 -15.49 -1.87 -1.53
CA ILE A 486 -15.77 -1.81 -2.98
C ILE A 486 -15.08 -0.56 -3.57
N ASP A 487 -14.42 -0.73 -4.71
CA ASP A 487 -13.70 0.33 -5.43
C ASP A 487 -12.61 1.04 -4.61
N ALA A 488 -12.09 0.43 -3.54
CA ALA A 488 -11.13 1.07 -2.63
C ALA A 488 -9.72 1.23 -3.24
N GLY A 489 -9.32 0.32 -4.13
CA GLY A 489 -8.07 0.48 -4.85
C GLY A 489 -6.83 -0.13 -4.20
N PHE A 490 -6.94 -1.20 -3.39
CA PHE A 490 -5.79 -1.76 -2.65
C PHE A 490 -4.72 -2.28 -3.61
N GLY A 491 -3.45 -1.92 -3.37
CA GLY A 491 -2.36 -2.20 -4.31
C GLY A 491 -2.14 -1.11 -5.36
N SER A 492 -2.74 0.07 -5.20
CA SER A 492 -2.51 1.23 -6.09
C SER A 492 -1.13 1.89 -5.98
N GLY A 493 -0.49 1.69 -4.83
CA GLY A 493 0.91 1.91 -4.55
C GLY A 493 1.37 0.83 -3.58
N CYS A 494 2.56 0.29 -3.79
CA CYS A 494 3.13 -0.74 -2.92
C CYS A 494 4.65 -0.61 -2.83
N ASP A 495 5.17 -0.89 -1.65
CA ASP A 495 6.60 -1.07 -1.36
C ASP A 495 6.75 -1.85 -0.05
N ALA A 496 7.97 -2.17 0.37
CA ALA A 496 8.22 -2.81 1.65
C ALA A 496 9.47 -2.27 2.35
N GLY A 497 9.46 -2.35 3.68
CA GLY A 497 10.56 -2.02 4.57
C GLY A 497 10.25 -2.49 5.99
N ASP A 498 11.26 -2.74 6.81
CA ASP A 498 11.09 -3.11 8.22
C ASP A 498 10.66 -1.87 9.02
N PHE A 499 9.36 -1.74 9.32
CA PHE A 499 8.78 -0.56 9.96
C PHE A 499 8.73 -0.70 11.50
N ASP A 500 8.90 -1.93 12.02
CA ASP A 500 8.82 -2.21 13.46
C ASP A 500 10.09 -2.83 14.08
N GLN A 501 11.19 -2.87 13.31
CA GLN A 501 12.50 -3.43 13.60
C GLN A 501 12.48 -4.88 14.09
N ASP A 502 11.56 -5.70 13.60
CA ASP A 502 11.55 -7.12 13.95
C ASP A 502 12.45 -7.98 13.04
N GLY A 503 13.05 -7.36 12.01
CA GLY A 503 13.95 -7.99 11.05
C GLY A 503 13.22 -8.69 9.91
N ILE A 504 11.91 -8.51 9.79
CA ILE A 504 11.08 -8.98 8.68
C ILE A 504 10.52 -7.75 7.97
N MET A 505 10.47 -7.78 6.64
CA MET A 505 9.92 -6.63 5.92
C MET A 505 8.42 -6.51 6.14
N ASP A 506 7.96 -5.28 6.33
CA ASP A 506 6.55 -4.93 6.40
C ASP A 506 6.07 -4.40 5.05
N LEU A 507 4.87 -4.81 4.67
CA LEU A 507 4.28 -4.43 3.40
C LEU A 507 3.51 -3.11 3.52
N MET A 508 3.92 -2.11 2.76
CA MET A 508 3.28 -0.79 2.73
C MET A 508 2.38 -0.67 1.50
N VAL A 509 1.06 -0.49 1.70
CA VAL A 509 0.08 -0.56 0.60
C VAL A 509 -0.96 0.55 0.63
N GLY A 510 -1.29 1.08 -0.55
CA GLY A 510 -2.24 2.17 -0.72
C GLY A 510 -3.59 1.75 -1.27
N GLU A 511 -4.65 2.37 -0.76
CA GLU A 511 -6.04 2.32 -1.23
C GLU A 511 -6.50 3.72 -1.64
N PHE A 512 -6.00 4.22 -2.76
CA PHE A 512 -6.21 5.61 -3.17
C PHE A 512 -7.66 6.01 -3.47
N HIS A 513 -8.57 5.05 -3.63
CA HIS A 513 -9.98 5.31 -3.91
C HIS A 513 -10.91 5.01 -2.72
N TYR A 514 -10.35 4.62 -1.57
CA TYR A 514 -11.09 4.46 -0.33
C TYR A 514 -11.97 5.69 -0.04
N SER A 515 -13.24 5.47 0.28
CA SER A 515 -14.28 6.51 0.32
C SER A 515 -14.86 6.78 1.71
N GLY A 516 -14.21 6.32 2.79
CA GLY A 516 -14.66 6.33 4.18
C GLY A 516 -15.69 7.40 4.58
N PRO A 517 -15.29 8.50 5.26
CA PRO A 517 -16.23 9.57 5.61
C PRO A 517 -16.51 10.53 4.44
N ALA A 518 -15.68 10.52 3.39
CA ALA A 518 -15.82 11.36 2.21
C ALA A 518 -15.30 10.64 0.95
N PHE A 519 -15.88 11.00 -0.20
CA PHE A 519 -15.60 10.33 -1.48
C PHE A 519 -14.10 10.36 -1.85
N ARG A 520 -13.50 9.19 -2.05
CA ARG A 520 -12.09 8.99 -2.49
C ARG A 520 -11.06 9.79 -1.69
N THR A 521 -11.16 9.77 -0.37
CA THR A 521 -10.09 10.32 0.50
C THR A 521 -8.78 9.54 0.32
N GLY A 522 -8.90 8.24 0.07
CA GLY A 522 -7.77 7.32 0.08
C GLY A 522 -7.33 7.00 1.51
N ARG A 523 -6.54 5.93 1.65
CA ARG A 523 -5.83 5.54 2.87
C ARG A 523 -4.65 4.64 2.51
N ALA A 524 -3.78 4.36 3.47
CA ALA A 524 -2.69 3.42 3.30
C ALA A 524 -2.53 2.50 4.52
N HIS A 525 -1.74 1.45 4.36
CA HIS A 525 -1.54 0.41 5.38
C HIS A 525 -0.06 0.09 5.50
N ILE A 526 0.37 -0.22 6.72
CA ILE A 526 1.61 -0.95 7.01
C ILE A 526 1.15 -2.31 7.53
N LEU A 527 1.41 -3.39 6.78
CA LEU A 527 1.04 -4.75 7.15
C LEU A 527 2.29 -5.49 7.62
N TYR A 528 2.24 -5.99 8.85
CA TYR A 528 3.40 -6.58 9.50
C TYR A 528 3.74 -7.96 8.94
N GLY A 529 4.99 -8.16 8.58
CA GLY A 529 5.50 -9.45 8.11
C GLY A 529 5.51 -10.52 9.21
N PRO A 530 5.68 -11.81 8.85
CA PRO A 530 5.74 -12.35 7.49
C PRO A 530 4.35 -12.79 6.97
N ASP A 531 3.30 -12.72 7.79
CA ASP A 531 1.96 -13.19 7.41
C ASP A 531 1.06 -12.08 6.84
N TYR A 532 1.41 -10.80 7.06
CA TYR A 532 0.69 -9.62 6.60
C TYR A 532 -0.79 -9.61 7.03
N LEU A 533 -1.14 -10.33 8.11
CA LEU A 533 -2.51 -10.44 8.63
C LEU A 533 -2.85 -9.34 9.64
N THR A 534 -1.84 -8.65 10.15
CA THR A 534 -1.97 -7.54 11.08
C THR A 534 -1.23 -6.32 10.57
N GLY A 535 -1.59 -5.14 11.05
CA GLY A 535 -1.01 -3.91 10.55
C GLY A 535 -1.66 -2.67 11.13
N GLU A 536 -1.17 -1.53 10.67
CA GLU A 536 -1.68 -0.21 10.98
C GLU A 536 -2.31 0.40 9.71
N THR A 537 -3.39 1.15 9.88
CA THR A 537 -4.05 1.89 8.79
C THR A 537 -3.89 3.38 9.02
N VAL A 538 -3.48 4.07 7.99
CA VAL A 538 -3.12 5.48 8.01
C VAL A 538 -4.00 6.24 7.02
N GLU A 539 -4.59 7.35 7.48
CA GLU A 539 -5.43 8.23 6.68
C GLU A 539 -4.85 9.64 6.66
N GLU A 540 -5.10 10.39 5.59
CA GLU A 540 -4.68 11.79 5.51
C GLU A 540 -5.40 12.60 6.62
N PRO A 541 -4.69 13.38 7.46
CA PRO A 541 -5.29 14.08 8.59
C PRO A 541 -6.06 15.36 8.19
N ILE A 542 -6.39 15.52 6.90
CA ILE A 542 -7.15 16.66 6.37
C ILE A 542 -8.55 16.25 5.90
N THR A 543 -9.50 17.18 5.98
CA THR A 543 -10.90 16.92 5.61
C THR A 543 -11.24 17.39 4.20
N GLY A 544 -11.72 16.49 3.34
CA GLY A 544 -12.30 16.78 2.02
C GLY A 544 -12.40 15.52 1.14
N SER A 545 -12.32 15.65 -0.19
CA SER A 545 -12.59 14.54 -1.12
C SER A 545 -11.63 14.49 -2.31
N ASN A 546 -11.45 13.30 -2.88
CA ASN A 546 -10.60 13.00 -4.03
C ASN A 546 -9.11 13.33 -3.81
N TYR A 547 -8.54 13.06 -2.65
CA TYR A 547 -7.12 13.33 -2.38
C TYR A 547 -6.18 12.28 -2.94
N GLN A 548 -6.67 11.04 -3.03
CA GLN A 548 -5.89 9.89 -3.48
C GLN A 548 -4.72 9.57 -2.53
N PHE A 549 -4.93 9.64 -1.22
CA PHE A 549 -3.91 9.20 -0.25
C PHE A 549 -3.57 7.73 -0.46
N GLY A 550 -2.28 7.38 -0.45
CA GLY A 550 -1.81 6.04 -0.81
C GLY A 550 -1.58 5.82 -2.31
N ARG A 551 -1.74 6.83 -3.18
CA ARG A 551 -1.56 6.63 -4.63
C ARG A 551 -0.14 6.25 -5.04
N ARG A 552 0.87 6.71 -4.29
CA ARG A 552 2.27 6.32 -4.43
C ARG A 552 2.83 6.10 -3.04
N ILE A 553 3.58 5.02 -2.89
CA ILE A 553 4.19 4.61 -1.63
C ILE A 553 5.62 4.21 -1.94
N ARG A 554 6.58 4.72 -1.19
CA ARG A 554 7.96 4.23 -1.19
C ARG A 554 8.44 4.10 0.24
N ALA A 555 9.25 3.10 0.51
CA ALA A 555 9.86 2.85 1.81
C ALA A 555 11.32 3.32 1.79
N ALA A 556 11.76 4.01 2.84
CA ALA A 556 13.14 4.39 3.05
C ALA A 556 13.39 4.75 4.52
N ASP A 557 14.54 4.37 5.06
CA ASP A 557 15.03 4.84 6.36
C ASP A 557 15.54 6.28 6.19
N LEU A 558 14.66 7.25 6.46
CA LEU A 558 14.90 8.68 6.22
C LEU A 558 15.73 9.32 7.33
N ASP A 559 15.71 8.78 8.54
CA ASP A 559 16.36 9.38 9.71
C ASP A 559 17.56 8.59 10.27
N GLY A 560 17.83 7.41 9.70
CA GLY A 560 18.97 6.57 9.98
C GLY A 560 18.85 5.78 11.28
N ASP A 561 17.64 5.63 11.82
CA ASP A 561 17.41 4.85 13.03
C ASP A 561 17.24 3.34 12.77
N GLY A 562 17.18 2.95 11.49
CA GLY A 562 17.04 1.59 11.01
C GLY A 562 15.60 1.14 10.77
N ASP A 563 14.60 1.95 11.11
CA ASP A 563 13.22 1.78 10.65
C ASP A 563 13.05 2.35 9.24
N ALA A 564 12.31 1.67 8.38
CA ALA A 564 11.92 2.25 7.11
C ALA A 564 10.64 3.08 7.28
N GLU A 565 10.70 4.38 6.99
CA GLU A 565 9.51 5.22 6.90
C GLU A 565 8.72 4.97 5.61
N MET A 566 7.42 5.22 5.68
CA MET A 566 6.55 5.20 4.52
C MET A 566 6.39 6.62 3.95
N VAL A 567 6.85 6.82 2.71
CA VAL A 567 6.67 8.05 1.94
C VAL A 567 5.44 7.93 1.03
N VAL A 568 4.39 8.70 1.34
CA VAL A 568 3.10 8.66 0.64
C VAL A 568 2.90 9.87 -0.25
N GLY A 569 2.86 9.66 -1.56
CA GLY A 569 2.51 10.68 -2.55
C GLY A 569 1.00 10.83 -2.75
N VAL A 570 0.50 12.06 -2.65
CA VAL A 570 -0.93 12.40 -2.67
C VAL A 570 -1.19 13.50 -3.70
N PRO A 571 -1.10 13.19 -5.01
CA PRO A 571 -1.09 14.20 -6.07
C PRO A 571 -2.40 14.98 -6.24
N GLN A 572 -3.50 14.55 -5.64
CA GLN A 572 -4.75 15.31 -5.67
C GLN A 572 -5.05 15.97 -4.32
N SER A 573 -4.13 15.89 -3.34
CA SER A 573 -4.30 16.56 -2.06
C SER A 573 -4.65 18.03 -2.29
N SER A 574 -5.66 18.47 -1.55
CA SER A 574 -6.16 19.83 -1.63
C SER A 574 -6.27 20.34 -0.20
N ALA A 575 -5.22 21.00 0.29
CA ALA A 575 -5.29 21.79 1.51
C ALA A 575 -6.46 22.78 1.42
N SER A 576 -7.04 23.15 2.57
CA SER A 576 -8.25 23.98 2.63
C SER A 576 -8.11 25.26 1.78
N GLY A 577 -8.79 25.30 0.63
CA GLY A 577 -8.85 26.46 -0.27
C GLY A 577 -8.15 26.33 -1.63
N GLY A 578 -7.39 25.26 -1.88
CA GLY A 578 -6.83 24.93 -3.21
C GLY A 578 -7.55 23.76 -3.87
N SER A 579 -7.34 23.53 -5.18
CA SER A 579 -7.66 22.26 -5.84
C SER A 579 -6.37 21.65 -6.38
N ARG A 580 -6.15 20.35 -6.12
CA ARG A 580 -5.08 19.49 -6.68
C ARG A 580 -3.66 20.06 -6.58
N ALA A 581 -3.33 20.69 -5.46
CA ALA A 581 -1.95 21.16 -5.22
C ALA A 581 -0.99 19.95 -5.08
N GLY A 582 -1.47 18.87 -4.47
CA GLY A 582 -0.68 17.69 -4.15
C GLY A 582 0.03 17.81 -2.80
N ALA A 583 0.44 16.68 -2.24
CA ALA A 583 1.18 16.57 -0.97
C ALA A 583 2.07 15.32 -0.99
N VAL A 584 3.09 15.31 -0.13
CA VAL A 584 3.82 14.11 0.27
C VAL A 584 3.71 14.00 1.79
N TRP A 585 3.49 12.80 2.31
CA TRP A 585 3.41 12.51 3.73
C TRP A 585 4.47 11.50 4.11
N ILE A 586 5.14 11.72 5.22
CA ILE A 586 6.01 10.73 5.86
C ILE A 586 5.21 10.11 6.99
N VAL A 587 5.19 8.78 7.04
CA VAL A 587 4.66 7.99 8.15
C VAL A 587 5.84 7.31 8.85
N GLU A 588 5.93 7.53 10.15
CA GLU A 588 7.01 7.08 11.04
C GLU A 588 6.38 6.43 12.29
N ASN A 589 7.07 5.50 12.95
CA ASN A 589 6.53 4.71 14.07
C ASN A 589 6.22 5.54 15.34
#